data_AF-A0A7F8PWD7-F1
#
_entry.id   AF-A0A7F8PWD7-F1
#
_cell.length_a   1.000
_cell.length_b   1.000
_cell.length_c   1.000
_cell.angle_alpha   90.00
_cell.angle_beta   90.00
_cell.angle_gamma   90.00
#
_symmetry.space_group_name_H-M   'P 1'
#
loop_
_entity.id
_entity.type
_entity.pdbx_description
1 polymer ?
#
loop_
_entity_poly.entity_id
_entity_poly.type
_entity_poly.pdbx_seq_one_letter_code
_entity_poly.pdbx_strand_id
1 'polypeptide(L)'
;MRGIHLLLLALLLRSELALSLRCYMCVDMNNSPCQSIQCQIHSVCYTGNLTVTAEEGTQVKYQQKGCAPSCKEVSSTLKQLSEISGPGNPGVLGLVKLEVQGLMCCDKDLCNGGAQLLGPGGGLLLSLGPVFLWALL
;
A
#
# COMPACT_ATOMS: atom_id res chain seq x y z
N MET A 1 30.37 28.45 -2.22
CA MET A 1 29.04 27.98 -2.70
C MET A 1 28.88 26.46 -2.75
N ARG A 2 29.92 25.65 -2.99
CA ARG A 2 29.83 24.17 -3.01
C ARG A 2 29.40 23.50 -1.69
N GLY A 3 29.80 24.03 -0.53
CA GLY A 3 29.49 23.42 0.78
C GLY A 3 28.01 23.45 1.17
N ILE A 4 27.28 24.49 0.75
CA ILE A 4 25.84 24.64 1.04
C ILE A 4 25.04 23.59 0.26
N HIS A 5 25.38 23.34 -1.01
CA HIS A 5 24.74 22.31 -1.82
C HIS A 5 24.97 20.90 -1.24
N LEU A 6 26.16 20.62 -0.71
CA LEU A 6 26.46 19.33 -0.08
C LEU A 6 25.69 19.13 1.23
N LEU A 7 25.55 20.19 2.03
CA LEU A 7 24.72 20.20 3.25
C LEU A 7 23.24 19.98 2.92
N LEU A 8 22.73 20.63 1.88
CA LEU A 8 21.35 20.50 1.43
C LEU A 8 21.07 19.07 0.92
N LEU A 9 21.96 18.51 0.09
CA LEU A 9 21.85 17.12 -0.38
C LEU A 9 21.85 16.15 0.80
N ALA A 10 22.77 16.33 1.76
CA ALA A 10 22.90 15.46 2.93
C ALA A 10 21.71 15.55 3.89
N LEU A 11 20.94 16.65 3.88
CA LEU A 11 19.66 16.75 4.59
C LEU A 11 18.54 16.03 3.83
N LEU A 12 18.43 16.25 2.51
CA LEU A 12 17.40 15.65 1.66
C LEU A 12 17.50 14.11 1.62
N LEU A 13 18.72 13.59 1.46
CA LEU A 13 19.02 12.15 1.53
C LEU A 13 18.69 11.54 2.91
N ARG A 14 18.80 12.33 3.99
CA ARG A 14 18.46 11.89 5.36
C ARG A 14 16.96 11.89 5.61
N SER A 15 16.23 12.83 5.02
CA SER A 15 14.78 12.87 5.10
C SER A 15 14.12 11.72 4.34
N GLU A 16 14.64 11.32 3.18
CA GLU A 16 14.14 10.14 2.46
C GLU A 16 14.31 8.85 3.28
N LEU A 17 15.39 8.75 4.07
CA LEU A 17 15.65 7.60 4.93
C LEU A 17 14.73 7.52 6.18
N ALA A 18 14.11 8.64 6.57
CA ALA A 18 13.30 8.75 7.79
C ALA A 18 11.79 8.78 7.55
N LEU A 19 11.35 8.81 6.27
CA LEU A 19 9.93 8.83 5.95
C LEU A 19 9.38 7.41 5.92
N SER A 20 8.60 7.07 6.93
CA SER A 20 7.76 5.87 6.92
C SER A 20 6.69 6.00 5.83
N LEU A 21 6.57 4.98 4.99
CA LEU A 21 5.57 4.88 3.94
C LEU A 21 4.15 5.06 4.49
N ARG A 22 3.27 5.76 3.78
CA ARG A 22 1.83 5.78 4.04
C ARG A 22 1.11 4.86 3.07
N CYS A 23 0.20 4.01 3.54
CA CYS A 23 -0.57 3.10 2.67
C CYS A 23 -2.06 3.12 3.04
N TYR A 24 -2.93 2.71 2.12
CA TYR A 24 -4.32 2.38 2.46
C TYR A 24 -4.40 1.00 3.13
N MET A 25 -5.23 0.89 4.16
CA MET A 25 -5.58 -0.35 4.83
C MET A 25 -7.09 -0.50 4.90
N CYS A 26 -7.57 -1.69 4.56
CA CYS A 26 -8.98 -2.04 4.67
C CYS A 26 -9.13 -3.03 5.81
N VAL A 27 -9.85 -2.65 6.88
CA VAL A 27 -9.98 -3.46 8.11
C VAL A 27 -11.08 -4.51 7.97
N ASP A 28 -12.12 -4.23 7.18
CA ASP A 28 -13.30 -5.10 7.05
C ASP A 28 -13.60 -5.46 5.59
N MET A 29 -14.23 -6.62 5.39
CA MET A 29 -14.84 -7.00 4.11
C MET A 29 -16.09 -6.16 3.77
N ASN A 30 -16.62 -5.40 4.74
CA ASN A 30 -17.97 -4.83 4.66
C ASN A 30 -18.04 -3.42 4.02
N ASN A 31 -17.32 -3.20 2.92
CA ASN A 31 -17.33 -1.93 2.16
C ASN A 31 -17.01 -0.66 3.00
N SER A 32 -16.41 -0.80 4.18
CA SER A 32 -15.91 0.35 4.93
C SER A 32 -14.78 1.02 4.12
N PRO A 33 -14.75 2.36 4.09
CA PRO A 33 -13.71 3.05 3.34
C PRO A 33 -12.34 2.72 3.92
N CYS A 34 -11.42 2.28 3.06
CA CYS A 34 -10.05 1.99 3.49
C CYS A 34 -9.40 3.26 4.04
N GLN A 35 -8.72 3.14 5.17
CA GLN A 35 -8.08 4.28 5.85
C GLN A 35 -6.61 4.36 5.46
N SER A 36 -6.09 5.58 5.37
CA SER A 36 -4.64 5.77 5.22
C SER A 36 -3.94 5.61 6.57
N ILE A 37 -2.90 4.80 6.61
CA ILE A 37 -2.09 4.57 7.81
C ILE A 37 -0.61 4.77 7.53
N GLN A 38 0.16 5.05 8.58
CA GLN A 38 1.61 5.15 8.54
C GLN A 38 2.21 3.76 8.83
N CYS A 39 3.04 3.26 7.92
CA CYS A 39 3.70 1.96 8.04
C CYS A 39 4.96 2.06 8.90
N GLN A 40 5.57 0.91 9.19
CA GLN A 40 6.91 0.86 9.76
C GLN A 40 7.96 1.28 8.71
N ILE A 41 9.15 1.69 9.19
CA ILE A 41 10.29 1.99 8.33
C ILE A 41 10.64 0.73 7.50
N HIS A 42 10.99 0.92 6.23
CA HIS A 42 11.28 -0.16 5.27
C HIS A 42 10.09 -1.10 4.98
N SER A 43 8.86 -0.56 4.91
CA SER A 43 7.67 -1.30 4.45
C SER A 43 7.35 -1.04 2.98
N VAL A 44 6.53 -1.91 2.39
CA VAL A 44 5.85 -1.72 1.11
C VAL A 44 4.34 -1.67 1.31
N CYS A 45 3.63 -0.95 0.45
CA CYS A 45 2.17 -1.09 0.35
C CYS A 45 1.83 -2.34 -0.46
N TYR A 46 0.73 -3.01 -0.12
CA TYR A 46 0.19 -4.10 -0.95
C TYR A 46 -1.30 -3.96 -1.20
N THR A 47 -1.75 -4.62 -2.27
CA THR A 47 -3.15 -4.90 -2.60
C THR A 47 -3.28 -6.37 -2.96
N GLY A 48 -4.06 -7.13 -2.19
CA GLY A 48 -4.39 -8.53 -2.44
C GLY A 48 -5.84 -8.68 -2.86
N ASN A 49 -6.10 -9.33 -3.99
CA ASN A 49 -7.45 -9.70 -4.41
C ASN A 49 -7.72 -11.14 -3.98
N LEU A 50 -8.67 -11.30 -3.07
CA LEU A 50 -8.98 -12.56 -2.41
C LEU A 50 -10.38 -13.01 -2.78
N THR A 51 -10.56 -14.32 -2.90
CA THR A 51 -11.88 -14.95 -3.00
C THR A 51 -12.02 -15.97 -1.90
N VAL A 52 -13.08 -15.80 -1.12
CA VAL A 52 -13.40 -16.66 0.01
C VAL A 52 -14.67 -17.42 -0.32
N THR A 53 -14.63 -18.72 -0.13
CA THR A 53 -15.80 -19.60 -0.26
C THR A 53 -16.25 -20.02 1.14
N ALA A 54 -17.48 -19.67 1.51
CA ALA A 54 -18.12 -20.09 2.75
C ALA A 54 -18.61 -21.55 2.66
N GLU A 55 -18.95 -22.16 3.80
CA GLU A 55 -19.50 -23.53 3.86
C GLU A 55 -20.76 -23.72 3.02
N GLU A 56 -21.58 -22.68 2.91
CA GLU A 56 -22.81 -22.66 2.10
C GLU A 56 -22.54 -22.61 0.59
N GLY A 57 -21.27 -22.60 0.17
CA GLY A 57 -20.84 -22.50 -1.23
C GLY A 57 -20.83 -21.07 -1.78
N THR A 58 -21.28 -20.09 -0.99
CA THR A 58 -21.25 -18.67 -1.36
C THR A 58 -19.81 -18.18 -1.48
N GLN A 59 -19.49 -17.55 -2.62
CA GLN A 59 -18.20 -16.94 -2.86
C GLN A 59 -18.25 -15.43 -2.66
N VAL A 60 -17.34 -14.91 -1.86
CA VAL A 60 -17.17 -13.47 -1.62
C VAL A 60 -15.78 -13.07 -2.11
N LYS A 61 -15.75 -12.11 -3.04
CA LYS A 61 -14.52 -11.46 -3.48
C LYS A 61 -14.30 -10.21 -2.65
N TYR A 62 -13.09 -10.02 -2.14
CA TYR A 62 -12.73 -8.79 -1.45
C TYR A 62 -11.27 -8.43 -1.70
N GLN A 63 -10.98 -7.15 -1.52
CA GLN A 63 -9.65 -6.60 -1.70
C GLN A 63 -9.07 -6.26 -0.33
N GLN A 64 -7.94 -6.87 0.00
CA GLN A 64 -7.16 -6.55 1.17
C GLN A 64 -6.07 -5.54 0.79
N LYS A 65 -5.86 -4.53 1.62
CA LYS A 65 -4.77 -3.56 1.47
C LYS A 65 -4.07 -3.35 2.79
N GLY A 66 -2.79 -3.04 2.75
CA GLY A 66 -2.03 -2.69 3.95
C GLY A 66 -0.55 -2.47 3.69
N CYS A 67 0.22 -2.55 4.78
CA CYS A 67 1.67 -2.50 4.78
C CYS A 67 2.26 -3.89 5.03
N ALA A 68 3.43 -4.17 4.48
CA ALA A 68 4.22 -5.35 4.83
C ALA A 68 5.72 -5.04 4.75
N PRO A 69 6.58 -5.79 5.46
CA PRO A 69 8.03 -5.60 5.34
C PRO A 69 8.55 -5.91 3.93
N SER A 70 7.92 -6.84 3.22
CA SER A 70 8.23 -7.11 1.81
C SER A 70 7.06 -7.73 1.06
N CYS A 71 7.06 -7.60 -0.27
CA CYS A 71 6.06 -8.26 -1.12
C CYS A 71 6.13 -9.79 -1.05
N LYS A 72 7.35 -10.33 -0.90
CA LYS A 72 7.60 -11.77 -0.77
C LYS A 72 6.93 -12.34 0.48
N GLU A 73 6.97 -11.59 1.58
CA GLU A 73 6.35 -11.97 2.83
C GLU A 73 4.82 -12.04 2.70
N VAL A 74 4.19 -11.03 2.08
CA VAL A 74 2.74 -11.08 1.80
C VAL A 74 2.39 -12.29 0.93
N SER A 75 3.15 -12.53 -0.13
CA SER A 75 2.95 -13.69 -1.01
C SER A 75 3.05 -15.01 -0.25
N SER A 76 4.05 -15.16 0.62
CA SER A 76 4.23 -16.35 1.46
C SER A 76 3.08 -16.55 2.42
N THR A 77 2.68 -15.50 3.15
CA THR A 77 1.59 -15.57 4.13
C THR A 77 0.26 -15.90 3.46
N LEU A 78 -0.06 -15.25 2.34
CA LEU A 78 -1.29 -15.53 1.58
C LEU A 78 -1.30 -16.96 1.02
N LYS A 79 -0.15 -17.48 0.58
CA LYS A 79 -0.03 -18.87 0.13
C LYS A 79 -0.27 -19.84 1.28
N GLN A 80 0.34 -19.62 2.43
CA GLN A 80 0.12 -20.44 3.64
C GLN A 80 -1.35 -20.42 4.08
N LEU A 81 -1.99 -19.24 4.08
CA LEU A 81 -3.42 -19.08 4.39
C LEU A 81 -4.32 -19.86 3.40
N SER A 82 -3.96 -19.86 2.11
CA SER A 82 -4.67 -20.63 1.08
C SER A 82 -4.49 -22.15 1.26
N GLU A 83 -3.32 -22.61 1.70
CA GLU A 83 -3.04 -24.03 1.93
C GLU A 83 -3.74 -24.58 3.19
N ILE A 84 -3.88 -23.76 4.24
CA ILE A 84 -4.57 -24.19 5.48
C ILE A 84 -6.09 -24.06 5.39
N SER A 85 -6.62 -23.32 4.42
CA SER A 85 -8.06 -23.20 4.18
C SER A 85 -8.50 -24.27 3.17
N GLY A 86 -9.10 -25.35 3.68
CA GLY A 86 -9.49 -26.48 2.86
C GLY A 86 -10.41 -27.46 3.58
N PRO A 87 -11.06 -28.37 2.84
CA PRO A 87 -11.99 -29.34 3.41
C PRO A 87 -11.27 -30.22 4.44
N GLY A 88 -11.65 -30.07 5.71
CA GLY A 88 -11.08 -30.82 6.83
C GLY A 88 -10.31 -30.00 7.88
N ASN A 89 -10.08 -28.70 7.65
CA ASN A 89 -9.51 -27.80 8.65
C ASN A 89 -10.45 -26.61 8.86
N PRO A 90 -11.32 -26.64 9.90
CA PRO A 90 -12.12 -25.48 10.30
C PRO A 90 -11.21 -24.46 11.02
N GLY A 91 -10.23 -23.94 10.29
CA GLY A 91 -9.23 -23.01 10.79
C GLY A 91 -9.70 -21.57 10.68
N VAL A 92 -10.06 -20.99 11.83
CA VAL A 92 -10.01 -19.56 12.16
C VAL A 92 -11.11 -18.65 11.59
N LEU A 93 -11.82 -18.96 10.50
CA LEU A 93 -12.82 -18.01 9.93
C LEU A 93 -14.16 -18.61 9.43
N GLY A 94 -14.42 -19.91 9.58
CA GLY A 94 -15.65 -20.54 9.02
C GLY A 94 -15.67 -20.56 7.49
N LEU A 95 -14.48 -20.56 6.86
CA LEU A 95 -14.29 -20.49 5.41
C LEU A 95 -13.74 -21.82 4.90
N VAL A 96 -14.31 -22.32 3.81
CA VAL A 96 -13.93 -23.61 3.19
C VAL A 96 -12.72 -23.46 2.29
N LYS A 97 -12.55 -22.30 1.65
CA LYS A 97 -11.47 -22.06 0.69
C LYS A 97 -11.12 -20.58 0.60
N LEU A 98 -9.84 -20.25 0.69
CA LEU A 98 -9.29 -18.94 0.33
C LEU A 98 -8.46 -19.07 -0.95
N GLU A 99 -8.79 -18.28 -1.97
CA GLU A 99 -8.04 -18.18 -3.21
C GLU A 99 -7.44 -16.78 -3.35
N VAL A 100 -6.16 -16.73 -3.74
CA VAL A 100 -5.44 -15.49 -4.01
C VAL A 100 -5.43 -15.27 -5.52
N GLN A 101 -6.21 -14.30 -6.01
CA GLN A 101 -6.32 -14.02 -7.45
C GLN A 101 -5.20 -13.10 -7.95
N GLY A 102 -4.63 -12.28 -7.07
CA GLY A 102 -3.55 -11.38 -7.43
C GLY A 102 -2.99 -10.63 -6.24
N LEU A 103 -1.71 -10.29 -6.34
CA LEU A 103 -0.98 -9.51 -5.36
C LEU A 103 -0.19 -8.43 -6.10
N MET A 104 -0.39 -7.18 -5.71
CA MET A 104 0.37 -6.03 -6.20
C MET A 104 1.06 -5.36 -5.02
N CYS A 105 2.31 -4.96 -5.19
CA CYS A 105 3.09 -4.26 -4.19
C CYS A 105 3.77 -3.04 -4.79
N CYS A 106 3.97 -2.00 -3.98
CA CYS A 106 4.59 -0.75 -4.40
C CYS A 106 5.19 -0.01 -3.19
N ASP A 107 6.11 0.91 -3.45
CA ASP A 107 7.03 1.54 -2.49
C ASP A 107 6.87 3.07 -2.41
N LYS A 108 5.73 3.59 -2.87
CA LYS A 108 5.40 5.02 -2.83
C LYS A 108 4.19 5.28 -1.94
N ASP A 109 4.14 6.45 -1.33
CA ASP A 109 3.01 6.84 -0.49
C ASP A 109 1.68 6.66 -1.24
N LEU A 110 0.74 5.98 -0.59
CA LEU A 110 -0.63 5.74 -1.00
C LEU A 110 -0.77 5.02 -2.36
N CYS A 111 0.30 4.39 -2.86
CA CYS A 111 0.34 3.75 -4.18
C CYS A 111 -0.61 2.55 -4.33
N ASN A 112 -1.10 1.99 -3.21
CA ASN A 112 -2.09 0.93 -3.20
C ASN A 112 -3.53 1.47 -3.19
N GLY A 113 -3.75 2.78 -3.27
CA GLY A 113 -5.02 3.34 -3.70
C GLY A 113 -5.20 2.96 -5.15
N GLY A 114 -6.23 2.17 -5.47
CA GLY A 114 -6.51 1.88 -6.88
C GLY A 114 -6.96 3.16 -7.60
N ALA A 115 -7.60 3.05 -8.75
CA ALA A 115 -8.33 4.17 -9.36
C ALA A 115 -9.57 4.61 -8.53
N GLN A 116 -9.46 4.68 -7.19
CA GLN A 116 -10.26 5.59 -6.41
C GLN A 116 -9.93 6.98 -6.96
N LEU A 117 -10.91 7.51 -7.70
CA LEU A 117 -10.99 8.87 -8.17
C LEU A 117 -10.04 9.78 -7.41
N LEU A 118 -9.13 10.40 -8.16
CA LEU A 118 -8.64 11.72 -7.82
C LEU A 118 -9.86 12.54 -7.37
N GLY A 119 -10.10 12.58 -6.07
CA GLY A 119 -10.92 13.61 -5.47
C GLY A 119 -10.34 14.94 -5.96
N PRO A 120 -11.17 15.94 -6.29
CA PRO A 120 -10.77 17.11 -7.06
C PRO A 120 -9.85 18.11 -6.30
N GLY A 121 -8.80 17.64 -5.63
CA GLY A 121 -7.89 18.47 -4.85
C GLY A 121 -6.44 17.97 -4.76
N GLY A 122 -6.05 16.95 -5.53
CA GLY A 122 -4.74 16.28 -5.37
C GLY A 122 -3.72 16.49 -6.49
N GLY A 123 -3.94 17.41 -7.42
CA GLY A 123 -3.05 17.55 -8.58
C GLY A 123 -2.96 18.98 -9.07
N LEU A 124 -2.09 19.79 -8.44
CA LEU A 124 -1.53 21.04 -8.97
C LEU A 124 -0.41 21.54 -8.03
N LEU A 125 0.71 20.82 -7.99
CA LEU A 125 1.97 21.33 -7.41
C LEU A 125 3.14 21.07 -8.36
N LEU A 126 2.96 21.37 -9.65
CA LEU A 126 4.04 21.32 -10.64
C LEU A 126 3.97 22.55 -11.56
N SER A 127 4.24 23.75 -11.02
CA SER A 127 4.74 24.89 -11.80
C SER A 127 4.95 26.12 -10.90
N LEU A 128 5.93 26.08 -10.02
CA LEU A 128 6.62 27.30 -9.58
C LEU A 128 8.12 27.01 -9.68
N GLY A 129 8.59 26.94 -10.93
CA GLY A 129 10.02 27.09 -11.22
C GLY A 129 10.49 28.47 -10.73
N PRO A 130 11.75 28.60 -10.29
CA PRO A 130 12.24 29.86 -9.75
C PRO A 130 12.33 30.92 -10.86
N VAL A 131 11.34 31.80 -10.96
CA VAL A 131 11.46 33.08 -11.66
C VAL A 131 12.28 34.02 -10.76
N PHE A 132 13.59 33.77 -10.67
CA PHE A 132 14.52 34.57 -9.87
C PHE A 132 15.82 34.90 -10.63
N LEU A 133 15.73 35.24 -11.92
CA LEU A 133 16.92 35.64 -12.68
C LEU A 133 16.78 36.88 -13.57
N TRP A 134 15.68 37.63 -13.54
CA TRP A 134 15.50 38.80 -14.41
C TRP A 134 14.98 40.02 -13.64
N ALA A 135 15.71 40.46 -12.62
CA ALA A 135 15.51 41.76 -11.97
C ALA A 135 16.84 42.50 -11.68
N LEU A 136 17.84 42.28 -12.53
CA LEU A 136 19.11 43.01 -12.55
C LEU A 136 19.53 43.20 -14.02
N LEU A 137 18.71 43.92 -14.77
CA LEU A 137 19.14 44.63 -15.98
C LEU A 137 18.34 45.93 -16.09
#